data_AF-A0A6M0RG13-F1
#
_entry.id   AF-A0A6M0RG13-F1
#
_cell.length_a   1.000
_cell.length_b   1.000
_cell.length_c   1.000
_cell.angle_alpha   90.00
_cell.angle_beta   90.00
_cell.angle_gamma   90.00
#
_symmetry.space_group_name_H-M   'P 1'
#
loop_
_entity.id
_entity.type
_entity.pdbx_description
1 polymer ?
#
loop_
_entity_poly.entity_id
_entity_poly.type
_entity_poly.pdbx_seq_one_letter_code
_entity_poly.pdbx_strand_id
1 'polypeptide(L)'
;MPSPFPGMDPYLEQPTFWSSFHSRLIVAIADTLAPQLRPHYFIEVETRTYKDIPDDELLVGIPDAVVLAGIAQNNPKPPDSPSTPGIEGQFQPQTVTLPMPAEIKERYLEVREVGSNAVITVIEVLSPKNKRKGKGRNVYEEKRQTILGSASHLIEIDLLRSDSPMPMQGAVQLAHYHVLVSRAEQRPQATLYAATIRDPLPEFPVPLKVANEKVLVNLQTIVAGVYERASYDLRIDYSQPLPPPRFSQADKDWIAALLEST
;
A
#
# COMPACT_ATOMS: atom_id res chain seq x y z
N MET A 1 -9.02 16.42 13.37
CA MET A 1 -8.01 17.49 13.23
C MET A 1 -7.22 17.24 11.95
N PRO A 2 -6.59 18.26 11.34
CA PRO A 2 -5.65 18.02 10.25
C PRO A 2 -4.41 17.25 10.75
N SER A 3 -3.71 16.58 9.84
CA SER A 3 -2.40 15.99 10.12
C SER A 3 -1.41 17.08 10.56
N PRO A 4 -0.54 16.83 11.56
CA PRO A 4 0.52 17.77 11.92
C PRO A 4 1.56 17.91 10.81
N PHE A 5 1.70 16.91 9.94
CA PHE A 5 2.67 16.91 8.85
C PHE A 5 2.17 17.72 7.65
N PRO A 6 3.03 18.54 7.02
CA PRO A 6 2.67 19.32 5.82
C PRO A 6 2.40 18.42 4.60
N GLY A 7 2.96 17.21 4.62
CA GLY A 7 2.92 16.21 3.57
C GLY A 7 2.20 14.92 4.00
N MET A 8 2.84 13.80 3.70
CA MET A 8 2.47 12.49 4.23
C MET A 8 2.82 12.39 5.72
N ASP A 9 1.90 11.84 6.52
CA ASP A 9 2.18 11.48 7.91
C ASP A 9 2.89 10.12 7.95
N PRO A 10 4.12 10.04 8.48
CA PRO A 10 4.90 8.80 8.46
C PRO A 10 4.28 7.72 9.35
N TYR A 11 3.50 8.07 10.39
CA TYR A 11 2.85 7.10 11.28
C TYR A 11 1.80 6.26 10.54
N LEU A 12 1.23 6.77 9.44
CA LEU A 12 0.31 6.00 8.58
C LEU A 12 0.98 4.82 7.87
N GLU A 13 2.31 4.82 7.75
CA GLU A 13 3.07 3.72 7.13
C GLU A 13 3.06 2.44 7.99
N GLN A 14 2.64 2.52 9.26
CA GLN A 14 2.55 1.35 10.14
C GLN A 14 1.48 0.37 9.62
N PRO A 15 1.71 -0.97 9.72
CA PRO A 15 0.77 -1.98 9.21
C PRO A 15 -0.67 -1.81 9.69
N THR A 16 -0.85 -1.42 10.97
CA THR A 16 -2.15 -1.19 11.60
C THR A 16 -2.98 -0.09 10.94
N PHE A 17 -2.35 0.88 10.28
CA PHE A 17 -3.03 2.01 9.63
C PHE A 17 -3.00 1.90 8.10
N TRP A 18 -1.89 1.41 7.55
CA TRP A 18 -1.63 1.45 6.12
C TRP A 18 -2.71 0.76 5.28
N SER A 19 -3.15 -0.45 5.68
CA SER A 19 -4.15 -1.22 4.91
C SER A 19 -5.45 -0.42 4.68
N SER A 20 -5.96 0.21 5.74
CA SER A 20 -7.17 1.03 5.67
C SER A 20 -6.91 2.35 4.94
N PHE A 21 -5.77 2.99 5.21
CA PHE A 21 -5.39 4.26 4.59
C PHE A 21 -5.26 4.09 3.07
N HIS A 22 -4.52 3.08 2.63
CA HIS A 22 -4.30 2.71 1.23
C HIS A 22 -5.61 2.50 0.47
N SER A 23 -6.51 1.69 1.03
CA SER A 23 -7.82 1.44 0.42
C SER A 23 -8.66 2.72 0.29
N ARG A 24 -8.67 3.57 1.33
CA ARG A 24 -9.39 4.86 1.30
C ARG A 24 -8.76 5.85 0.34
N LEU A 25 -7.43 5.85 0.21
CA LEU A 25 -6.69 6.72 -0.70
C LEU A 25 -7.00 6.39 -2.16
N ILE A 26 -7.00 5.10 -2.53
CA ILE A 26 -7.37 4.66 -3.89
C ILE A 26 -8.77 5.16 -4.27
N VAL A 27 -9.76 4.96 -3.39
CA VAL A 27 -11.13 5.42 -3.63
C VAL A 27 -11.20 6.95 -3.71
N ALA A 28 -10.51 7.66 -2.81
CA ALA A 28 -10.50 9.12 -2.82
C ALA A 28 -9.85 9.71 -4.08
N ILE A 29 -8.81 9.06 -4.63
CA ILE A 29 -8.23 9.43 -5.93
C ILE A 29 -9.27 9.20 -7.04
N ALA A 30 -9.95 8.06 -7.04
CA ALA A 30 -10.99 7.76 -8.02
C ALA A 30 -12.12 8.81 -7.99
N ASP A 31 -12.66 9.11 -6.80
CA ASP A 31 -13.74 10.09 -6.61
C ASP A 31 -13.31 11.50 -7.03
N THR A 32 -12.06 11.87 -6.79
CA THR A 32 -11.51 13.18 -7.19
C THR A 32 -11.34 13.29 -8.71
N LEU A 33 -10.94 12.19 -9.37
CA LEU A 33 -10.70 12.16 -10.81
C LEU A 33 -11.97 11.98 -11.64
N ALA A 34 -12.92 11.17 -11.18
CA ALA A 34 -14.15 10.85 -11.90
C ALA A 34 -14.87 12.07 -12.52
N PRO A 35 -15.13 13.18 -11.80
CA PRO A 35 -15.79 14.34 -12.40
C PRO A 35 -14.92 15.06 -13.45
N GLN A 36 -13.60 15.05 -13.30
CA GLN A 36 -12.64 15.72 -14.20
C GLN A 36 -12.44 14.96 -15.51
N LEU A 37 -12.68 13.65 -15.52
CA LEU A 37 -12.51 12.76 -16.67
C LEU A 37 -13.68 12.81 -17.66
N ARG A 38 -14.80 13.41 -17.26
CA ARG A 38 -16.00 13.52 -18.10
C ARG A 38 -15.77 14.50 -19.26
N PRO A 39 -16.39 14.27 -20.43
CA PRO A 39 -17.26 13.13 -20.76
C PRO A 39 -16.52 11.95 -21.42
N HIS A 40 -15.23 12.08 -21.72
CA HIS A 40 -14.52 11.17 -22.62
C HIS A 40 -13.95 9.94 -21.92
N TYR A 41 -13.75 10.00 -20.61
CA TYR A 41 -13.20 8.92 -19.82
C TYR A 41 -14.00 8.69 -18.54
N PHE A 42 -13.78 7.51 -17.97
CA PHE A 42 -14.22 7.14 -16.64
C PHE A 42 -13.08 6.42 -15.92
N ILE A 43 -13.19 6.29 -14.60
CA ILE A 43 -12.18 5.63 -13.78
C ILE A 43 -12.81 4.45 -13.05
N GLU A 44 -12.13 3.30 -13.10
CA GLU A 44 -12.54 2.07 -12.43
C GLU A 44 -11.57 1.69 -11.32
N VAL A 45 -12.11 1.09 -10.25
CA VAL A 45 -11.33 0.51 -9.16
C VAL A 45 -11.24 -1.00 -9.38
N GLU A 46 -10.15 -1.43 -9.99
CA GLU A 46 -9.92 -2.83 -10.31
C GLU A 46 -9.27 -3.58 -9.13
N THR A 47 -9.45 -4.89 -9.09
CA THR A 47 -8.86 -5.76 -8.06
C THR A 47 -8.15 -6.94 -8.69
N ARG A 48 -6.90 -7.17 -8.29
CA ARG A 48 -6.13 -8.36 -8.64
C ARG A 48 -6.00 -9.28 -7.44
N THR A 49 -6.20 -10.58 -7.66
CA THR A 49 -6.06 -11.61 -6.62
C THR A 49 -4.92 -12.58 -6.96
N TYR A 50 -4.07 -12.89 -5.99
CA TYR A 50 -3.10 -13.98 -6.08
C TYR A 50 -2.95 -14.68 -4.73
N LYS A 51 -2.48 -15.93 -4.73
CA LYS A 51 -2.27 -16.69 -3.48
C LYS A 51 -0.85 -16.50 -2.98
N ASP A 52 -0.67 -16.18 -1.71
CA ASP A 52 0.63 -16.08 -1.06
C ASP A 52 0.53 -16.55 0.39
N ILE A 53 1.65 -16.98 0.98
CA ILE A 53 1.68 -17.32 2.41
C ILE A 53 1.84 -16.01 3.19
N PRO A 54 0.85 -15.58 3.99
CA PRO A 54 0.97 -14.36 4.77
C PRO A 54 2.11 -14.46 5.78
N ASP A 55 2.83 -13.36 5.95
CA ASP A 55 3.71 -13.15 7.10
C ASP A 55 2.86 -12.62 8.27
N ASP A 56 3.16 -12.98 9.52
CA ASP A 56 2.32 -12.68 10.69
C ASP A 56 2.05 -11.17 10.86
N GLU A 57 2.99 -10.31 10.47
CA GLU A 57 2.85 -8.84 10.53
C GLU A 57 1.80 -8.27 9.55
N LEU A 58 1.39 -9.03 8.52
CA LEU A 58 0.48 -8.59 7.46
C LEU A 58 -0.97 -9.06 7.65
N LEU A 59 -1.24 -9.86 8.68
CA LEU A 59 -2.60 -10.29 9.03
C LEU A 59 -3.36 -9.23 9.84
N VAL A 60 -2.67 -8.20 10.35
CA VAL A 60 -3.30 -7.09 11.08
C VAL A 60 -4.15 -6.26 10.10
N GLY A 61 -5.47 -6.38 10.21
CA GLY A 61 -6.42 -5.61 9.42
C GLY A 61 -6.99 -6.31 8.18
N ILE A 62 -6.87 -7.63 8.07
CA ILE A 62 -7.72 -8.45 7.20
C ILE A 62 -8.84 -9.05 8.06
N PRO A 63 -10.01 -8.40 8.20
CA PRO A 63 -11.12 -8.97 8.93
C PRO A 63 -11.88 -9.93 8.01
N ASP A 64 -11.39 -11.17 7.88
CA ASP A 64 -12.19 -12.25 7.30
C ASP A 64 -12.30 -13.38 8.33
N ALA A 65 -13.29 -13.20 9.22
CA ALA A 65 -13.98 -14.23 10.01
C ALA A 65 -13.19 -15.51 10.35
N VAL A 66 -12.27 -15.42 11.30
CA VAL A 66 -12.14 -16.53 12.28
C VAL A 66 -13.03 -16.13 13.44
N VAL A 67 -14.25 -16.67 13.45
CA VAL A 67 -14.95 -16.85 14.72
C VAL A 67 -14.00 -17.71 15.56
N LEU A 68 -13.26 -17.07 16.47
CA LEU A 68 -12.63 -17.76 17.59
C LEU A 68 -13.80 -18.29 18.41
N ALA A 69 -14.32 -19.44 18.00
CA ALA A 69 -15.31 -20.18 18.74
C ALA A 69 -14.64 -20.59 20.05
N GLY A 70 -14.93 -19.83 21.09
CA GLY A 70 -14.86 -20.26 22.47
C GLY A 70 -13.46 -20.54 22.97
N ILE A 71 -12.92 -19.55 23.67
CA ILE A 71 -12.18 -19.80 24.90
C ILE A 71 -13.14 -20.57 25.83
N ALA A 72 -13.13 -21.90 25.73
CA ALA A 72 -13.72 -22.80 26.70
C ALA A 72 -12.62 -23.77 27.11
N GLN A 73 -11.86 -23.36 28.12
CA GLN A 73 -11.11 -24.28 28.96
C GLN A 73 -12.07 -25.35 29.46
N ASN A 74 -11.94 -26.57 28.94
CA ASN A 74 -12.41 -27.78 29.60
C ASN A 74 -11.62 -28.95 29.03
N ASN A 75 -10.45 -29.21 29.62
CA ASN A 75 -9.76 -30.48 29.45
C ASN A 75 -10.61 -31.59 30.10
N PRO A 76 -11.09 -32.60 29.37
CA PRO A 76 -11.52 -33.85 29.99
C PRO A 76 -10.26 -34.69 30.28
N LYS A 77 -10.02 -34.96 31.56
CA LYS A 77 -8.97 -35.90 31.99
C LYS A 77 -9.34 -37.32 31.52
N PRO A 78 -8.50 -38.06 30.75
CA PRO A 78 -8.78 -39.45 30.43
C PRO A 78 -8.59 -40.34 31.68
N PRO A 79 -9.33 -41.46 31.81
CA PRO A 79 -9.20 -42.39 32.94
C PRO A 79 -7.93 -43.25 32.83
N ASP A 80 -7.34 -43.53 34.00
CA ASP A 80 -6.15 -44.36 34.15
C ASP A 80 -6.36 -45.80 33.64
N SER A 81 -5.37 -46.35 32.93
CA SER A 81 -5.26 -47.79 32.67
C SER A 81 -3.79 -48.24 32.63
N PRO A 82 -3.50 -49.47 33.08
CA PRO A 82 -2.16 -49.86 33.56
C PRO A 82 -1.19 -50.23 32.45
N SER A 83 0.09 -50.02 32.75
CA SER A 83 1.28 -50.14 31.91
C SER A 83 1.68 -51.59 31.58
N THR A 84 2.06 -51.82 30.31
CA THR A 84 2.86 -52.96 29.84
C THR A 84 4.16 -52.43 29.23
N PRO A 85 5.36 -52.98 29.55
CA PRO A 85 6.63 -52.48 29.01
C PRO A 85 6.94 -53.14 27.66
N GLY A 86 6.64 -52.44 26.57
CA GLY A 86 7.14 -52.74 25.22
C GLY A 86 8.18 -51.69 24.81
N ILE A 87 9.37 -52.13 24.43
CA ILE A 87 10.37 -51.27 23.79
C ILE A 87 9.87 -51.00 22.37
N GLU A 88 9.11 -49.92 22.20
CA GLU A 88 8.80 -49.35 20.89
C GLU A 88 9.30 -47.92 20.89
N GLY A 89 10.10 -47.55 19.89
CA GLY A 89 10.46 -46.16 19.66
C GLY A 89 9.19 -45.36 19.42
N GLN A 90 8.65 -44.74 20.46
CA GLN A 90 7.41 -43.99 20.39
C GLN A 90 7.67 -42.68 19.63
N PHE A 91 7.37 -42.69 18.33
CA PHE A 91 7.14 -41.44 17.61
C PHE A 91 5.88 -40.79 18.22
N GLN A 92 6.09 -39.83 19.12
CA GLN A 92 5.02 -39.01 19.68
C GLN A 92 4.55 -38.03 18.59
N PRO A 93 3.28 -38.08 18.16
CA PRO A 93 2.78 -37.15 17.14
C PRO A 93 2.82 -35.73 17.69
N GLN A 94 3.56 -34.84 17.01
CA GLN A 94 3.57 -33.42 17.31
C GLN A 94 2.57 -32.70 16.40
N THR A 95 1.65 -31.94 16.98
CA THR A 95 0.83 -31.00 16.23
C THR A 95 1.71 -29.86 15.75
N VAL A 96 1.79 -29.71 14.42
CA VAL A 96 2.50 -28.60 13.76
C VAL A 96 1.50 -27.74 13.01
N THR A 97 1.75 -26.44 12.93
CA THR A 97 0.95 -25.53 12.09
C THR A 97 1.59 -25.47 10.72
N LEU A 98 0.81 -25.76 9.68
CA LEU A 98 1.26 -25.62 8.31
C LEU A 98 0.98 -24.20 7.81
N PRO A 99 1.91 -23.57 7.08
CA PRO A 99 1.64 -22.29 6.45
C PRO A 99 0.61 -22.50 5.33
N MET A 100 -0.59 -21.94 5.53
CA MET A 100 -1.66 -22.00 4.54
C MET A 100 -1.60 -20.76 3.64
N PRO A 101 -1.61 -20.92 2.31
CA PRO A 101 -1.71 -19.79 1.40
C PRO A 101 -3.03 -19.05 1.59
N ALA A 102 -2.99 -17.73 1.67
CA ALA A 102 -4.15 -16.86 1.66
C ALA A 102 -4.29 -16.14 0.32
N GLU A 103 -5.52 -15.75 -0.02
CA GLU A 103 -5.79 -14.91 -1.17
C GLU A 103 -5.49 -13.45 -0.84
N ILE A 104 -4.54 -12.87 -1.56
CA ILE A 104 -4.17 -11.47 -1.45
C ILE A 104 -4.88 -10.70 -2.55
N LYS A 105 -5.67 -9.69 -2.16
CA LYS A 105 -6.36 -8.78 -3.05
C LYS A 105 -5.65 -7.43 -3.06
N GLU A 106 -5.27 -6.95 -4.23
CA GLU A 106 -4.65 -5.64 -4.43
C GLU A 106 -5.51 -4.80 -5.38
N ARG A 107 -5.83 -3.57 -4.95
CA ARG A 107 -6.62 -2.63 -5.74
C ARG A 107 -5.72 -1.66 -6.48
N TYR A 108 -6.17 -1.26 -7.66
CA TYR A 108 -5.51 -0.25 -8.49
C TYR A 108 -6.57 0.47 -9.33
N LEU A 109 -6.19 1.56 -9.98
CA LEU A 109 -7.12 2.35 -10.79
C LEU A 109 -6.80 2.26 -12.27
N GLU A 110 -7.84 2.26 -13.09
CA GLU A 110 -7.73 2.36 -14.53
C GLU A 110 -8.61 3.50 -15.05
N VAL A 111 -8.00 4.45 -15.74
CA VAL A 111 -8.72 5.45 -16.54
C VAL A 111 -8.99 4.84 -17.91
N ARG A 112 -10.26 4.77 -18.28
CA ARG A 112 -10.75 4.09 -19.48
C ARG A 112 -11.51 5.06 -20.39
N GLU A 113 -11.34 4.90 -21.70
CA GLU A 113 -12.07 5.68 -22.71
C GLU A 113 -13.53 5.20 -22.81
N VAL A 114 -14.46 6.15 -22.82
CA VAL A 114 -15.89 5.87 -22.98
C VAL A 114 -16.16 5.30 -24.39
N GLY A 115 -16.94 4.23 -24.46
CA GLY A 115 -17.31 3.56 -25.71
C GLY A 115 -16.36 2.45 -26.12
N SER A 116 -15.05 2.72 -26.22
CA SER A 116 -14.05 1.69 -26.57
C SER A 116 -13.63 0.82 -25.38
N ASN A 117 -13.80 1.34 -24.15
CA ASN A 117 -13.31 0.74 -22.91
C ASN A 117 -11.79 0.48 -22.88
N ALA A 118 -11.04 1.19 -23.74
CA ALA A 118 -9.58 1.08 -23.79
C ALA A 118 -8.96 1.66 -22.52
N VAL A 119 -8.00 0.93 -21.93
CA VAL A 119 -7.24 1.41 -20.75
C VAL A 119 -6.23 2.46 -21.21
N ILE A 120 -6.47 3.70 -20.81
CA ILE A 120 -5.63 4.84 -21.17
C ILE A 120 -4.50 5.00 -20.16
N THR A 121 -4.83 5.03 -18.87
CA THR A 121 -3.84 5.24 -17.80
C THR A 121 -4.11 4.32 -16.63
N VAL A 122 -3.07 3.60 -16.20
CA VAL A 122 -3.10 2.81 -14.97
C VAL A 122 -2.49 3.63 -13.84
N ILE A 123 -3.16 3.73 -12.70
CA ILE A 123 -2.65 4.41 -11.50
C ILE A 123 -2.52 3.36 -10.39
N GLU A 124 -1.28 3.18 -9.93
CA GLU A 124 -0.91 2.25 -8.87
C GLU A 124 -0.52 3.03 -7.63
N VAL A 125 -1.18 2.73 -6.51
CA VAL A 125 -0.72 3.16 -5.18
C VAL A 125 0.02 1.97 -4.59
N LEU A 126 1.34 2.09 -4.41
CA LEU A 126 2.15 0.94 -3.97
C LEU A 126 1.76 0.51 -2.56
N SER A 127 1.71 -0.80 -2.35
CA SER A 127 1.56 -1.42 -1.02
C SER A 127 2.90 -2.03 -0.56
N PRO A 128 3.06 -2.35 0.74
CA PRO A 128 4.26 -3.03 1.24
C PRO A 128 4.58 -4.32 0.48
N LYS A 129 3.55 -5.05 0.02
CA LYS A 129 3.71 -6.29 -0.75
C LYS A 129 4.33 -6.08 -2.12
N ASN A 130 4.15 -4.90 -2.72
CA ASN A 130 4.76 -4.56 -4.01
C ASN A 130 6.25 -4.25 -3.84
N LYS A 131 6.68 -3.75 -2.68
CA LYS A 131 8.08 -3.34 -2.44
C LYS A 131 8.92 -4.41 -1.74
N ARG A 132 8.34 -5.20 -0.85
CA ARG A 132 9.07 -6.24 -0.13
C ARG A 132 9.52 -7.35 -1.08
N LYS A 133 10.76 -7.82 -0.94
CA LYS A 133 11.23 -8.98 -1.72
C LYS A 133 10.32 -10.19 -1.46
N GLY A 134 9.89 -10.84 -2.54
CA GLY A 134 9.00 -12.00 -2.46
C GLY A 134 8.02 -12.04 -3.62
N LYS A 135 7.02 -12.92 -3.50
CA LYS A 135 6.06 -13.19 -4.56
C LYS A 135 5.25 -11.95 -4.95
N GLY A 136 4.79 -11.15 -3.98
CA GLY A 136 4.05 -9.91 -4.24
C GLY A 136 4.81 -8.91 -5.11
N ARG A 137 6.10 -8.68 -4.81
CA ARG A 137 6.96 -7.83 -5.64
C ARG A 137 7.16 -8.38 -7.04
N ASN A 138 7.44 -9.68 -7.17
CA ASN A 138 7.61 -10.29 -8.49
C ASN A 138 6.35 -10.14 -9.36
N VAL A 139 5.18 -10.44 -8.78
CA VAL A 139 3.88 -10.29 -9.45
C VAL A 139 3.58 -8.83 -9.82
N TYR A 140 4.01 -7.88 -9.00
CA TYR A 140 3.88 -6.45 -9.34
C TYR A 140 4.88 -6.02 -10.42
N GLU A 141 6.15 -6.42 -10.35
CA GLU A 141 7.15 -6.08 -11.36
C GLU A 141 6.78 -6.67 -12.74
N GLU A 142 6.23 -7.88 -12.80
CA GLU A 142 5.69 -8.47 -14.04
C GLU A 142 4.57 -7.60 -14.63
N LYS A 143 3.57 -7.22 -13.81
CA LYS A 143 2.49 -6.31 -14.23
C LYS A 143 3.04 -4.98 -14.72
N ARG A 144 4.00 -4.42 -13.98
CA ARG A 144 4.67 -3.17 -14.33
C ARG A 144 5.33 -3.26 -15.71
N GLN A 145 6.03 -4.35 -16.01
CA GLN A 145 6.59 -4.58 -17.36
C GLN A 145 5.51 -4.71 -18.43
N THR A 146 4.40 -5.41 -18.14
CA THR A 146 3.27 -5.50 -19.08
C THR A 146 2.70 -4.12 -19.42
N ILE A 147 2.51 -3.26 -18.42
CA ILE A 147 1.98 -1.89 -18.63
C ILE A 147 2.99 -1.05 -19.40
N LEU A 148 4.28 -1.08 -19.02
CA LEU A 148 5.34 -0.33 -19.69
C LEU A 148 5.53 -0.73 -21.16
N GLY A 149 5.28 -2.00 -21.49
CA GLY A 149 5.26 -2.52 -22.86
C GLY A 149 3.98 -2.27 -23.66
N SER A 150 2.94 -1.68 -23.03
CA SER A 150 1.66 -1.38 -23.66
C SER A 150 1.53 0.09 -24.09
N ALA A 151 0.45 0.42 -24.80
CA ALA A 151 0.10 1.81 -25.14
C ALA A 151 -0.51 2.60 -23.96
N SER A 152 -0.81 1.96 -22.84
CA SER A 152 -1.35 2.62 -21.65
C SER A 152 -0.26 3.38 -20.90
N HIS A 153 -0.57 4.54 -20.36
CA HIS A 153 0.30 5.29 -19.46
C HIS A 153 0.32 4.63 -18.05
N LEU A 154 1.37 4.92 -17.28
CA LEU A 154 1.51 4.41 -15.91
C LEU A 154 1.79 5.57 -14.95
N ILE A 155 1.04 5.61 -13.86
CA ILE A 155 1.35 6.42 -12.69
C ILE A 155 1.61 5.47 -11.52
N GLU A 156 2.75 5.61 -10.84
CA GLU A 156 3.05 4.88 -9.61
C GLU A 156 3.21 5.87 -8.46
N ILE A 157 2.42 5.72 -7.41
CA ILE A 157 2.43 6.54 -6.20
C ILE A 157 3.04 5.71 -5.08
N ASP A 158 4.24 6.07 -4.62
CA ASP A 158 4.93 5.43 -3.51
C ASP A 158 4.98 6.38 -2.31
N LEU A 159 4.12 6.10 -1.33
CA LEU A 159 4.08 6.80 -0.04
C LEU A 159 4.71 5.98 1.09
N LEU A 160 5.52 4.97 0.76
CA LEU A 160 6.17 4.08 1.72
C LEU A 160 7.67 4.32 1.70
N ARG A 161 8.28 4.57 2.86
CA ARG A 161 9.74 4.70 2.97
C ARG A 161 10.45 3.35 3.09
N SER A 162 9.74 2.36 3.61
CA SER A 162 10.27 0.99 3.78
C SER A 162 10.45 0.27 2.44
N ASP A 163 11.34 -0.73 2.47
CA ASP A 163 11.73 -1.58 1.34
C ASP A 163 12.34 -0.83 0.14
N SER A 164 13.00 -1.58 -0.75
CA SER A 164 13.61 -0.98 -1.94
C SER A 164 12.53 -0.42 -2.87
N PRO A 165 12.74 0.78 -3.47
CA PRO A 165 11.81 1.33 -4.45
C PRO A 165 11.69 0.43 -5.69
N MET A 166 10.72 0.73 -6.55
CA MET A 166 10.59 0.05 -7.84
C MET A 166 11.78 0.35 -8.75
N PRO A 167 12.19 -0.59 -9.64
CA PRO A 167 13.35 -0.41 -10.49
C PRO A 167 13.25 0.85 -11.38
N MET A 168 14.23 1.74 -11.24
CA MET A 168 14.40 2.97 -12.03
C MET A 168 15.88 3.09 -12.41
N GLN A 169 16.17 3.64 -13.60
CA GLN A 169 17.54 3.84 -14.09
C GLN A 169 17.86 5.33 -14.19
N GLY A 170 19.11 5.70 -13.92
CA GLY A 170 19.61 7.08 -13.96
C GLY A 170 20.01 7.63 -12.59
N ALA A 171 20.42 8.91 -12.55
CA ALA A 171 20.75 9.62 -11.31
C ALA A 171 19.46 10.00 -10.56
N VAL A 172 18.82 9.02 -9.93
CA VAL A 172 17.58 9.23 -9.18
C VAL A 172 17.90 9.77 -7.79
N GLN A 173 17.49 11.00 -7.51
CA GLN A 173 17.48 11.54 -6.14
C GLN A 173 16.23 11.02 -5.44
N LEU A 174 16.37 9.90 -4.73
CA LEU A 174 15.29 9.32 -3.95
C LEU A 174 15.06 10.17 -2.69
N ALA A 175 13.88 10.80 -2.61
CA ALA A 175 13.36 11.40 -1.39
C ALA A 175 12.57 10.36 -0.57
N HIS A 176 11.74 10.82 0.36
CA HIS A 176 10.92 9.93 1.19
C HIS A 176 9.72 9.37 0.43
N TYR A 177 9.08 10.18 -0.39
CA TYR A 177 7.86 9.85 -1.12
C TYR A 177 8.00 10.25 -2.59
N HIS A 178 7.39 9.50 -3.49
CA HIS A 178 7.50 9.79 -4.91
C HIS A 178 6.26 9.42 -5.71
N VAL A 179 6.07 10.15 -6.81
CA VAL A 179 5.11 9.83 -7.85
C VAL A 179 5.86 9.73 -9.17
N LEU A 180 5.81 8.56 -9.80
CA LEU A 180 6.32 8.34 -11.14
C LEU A 180 5.18 8.52 -12.14
N VAL A 181 5.38 9.31 -13.18
CA VAL A 181 4.47 9.44 -14.32
C VAL A 181 5.20 9.00 -15.59
N SER A 182 4.85 7.84 -16.12
CA SER A 182 5.37 7.28 -17.36
C SER A 182 4.34 7.39 -18.48
N ARG A 183 4.57 8.32 -19.40
CA ARG A 183 3.77 8.49 -20.60
C ARG A 183 4.25 7.52 -21.68
N ALA A 184 3.35 6.74 -22.28
CA ALA A 184 3.71 5.72 -23.27
C ALA A 184 4.56 6.27 -24.42
N GLU A 185 4.23 7.46 -24.92
CA GLU A 185 4.91 8.15 -26.01
C GLU A 185 6.29 8.73 -25.65
N GLN A 186 6.63 8.81 -24.36
CA GLN A 186 7.91 9.33 -23.88
C GLN A 186 8.86 8.23 -23.39
N ARG A 187 8.45 6.96 -23.45
CA ARG A 187 9.27 5.85 -22.96
C ARG A 187 10.55 5.69 -23.81
N PRO A 188 11.69 5.33 -23.19
CA PRO A 188 11.84 4.83 -21.82
C PRO A 188 11.90 5.91 -20.72
N GLN A 189 11.84 7.20 -21.07
CA GLN A 189 11.84 8.27 -20.07
C GLN A 189 10.50 8.36 -19.32
N ALA A 190 10.58 8.80 -18.07
CA ALA A 190 9.44 9.06 -17.20
C ALA A 190 9.75 10.29 -16.32
N THR A 191 8.70 10.93 -15.81
CA THR A 191 8.84 12.06 -14.88
C THR A 191 8.69 11.55 -13.45
N LEU A 192 9.64 11.90 -12.58
CA LEU A 192 9.60 11.56 -11.16
C LEU A 192 9.39 12.83 -10.34
N TYR A 193 8.30 12.88 -9.57
CA TYR A 193 8.04 13.88 -8.56
C TYR A 193 8.47 13.31 -7.21
N ALA A 194 9.30 14.02 -6.46
CA ALA A 194 9.85 13.56 -5.19
C ALA A 194 9.52 14.58 -4.09
N ALA A 195 9.16 14.09 -2.90
CA ALA A 195 8.86 14.90 -1.73
C ALA A 195 9.56 14.33 -0.49
N THR A 196 10.09 15.21 0.36
CA THR A 196 10.56 14.83 1.68
C THR A 196 9.43 14.88 2.69
N ILE A 197 9.72 14.55 3.96
CA ILE A 197 8.74 14.60 5.05
C ILE A 197 8.31 16.04 5.39
N ARG A 198 9.09 17.03 4.94
CA ARG A 198 8.90 18.46 5.21
C ARG A 198 8.09 19.16 4.11
N ASP A 199 7.93 18.49 2.97
CA ASP A 199 7.28 19.05 1.80
C ASP A 199 5.81 18.59 1.73
N PRO A 200 4.90 19.43 1.21
CA PRO A 200 3.60 18.93 0.77
C PRO A 200 3.78 17.90 -0.37
N LEU A 201 2.87 16.93 -0.44
CA LEU A 201 2.87 15.96 -1.53
C LEU A 201 2.64 16.62 -2.88
N PRO A 202 3.31 16.16 -3.95
CA PRO A 202 3.31 16.85 -5.22
C PRO A 202 1.94 16.77 -5.91
N GLU A 203 1.62 17.82 -6.65
CA GLU A 203 0.58 17.77 -7.67
C GLU A 203 1.18 17.20 -8.97
N PHE A 204 0.45 16.30 -9.64
CA PHE A 204 0.95 15.65 -10.86
C PHE A 204 -0.16 15.49 -11.90
N PRO A 205 0.19 15.45 -13.20
CA PRO A 205 -0.77 15.26 -14.26
C PRO A 205 -1.16 13.79 -14.43
N VAL A 206 -2.43 13.54 -14.71
CA VAL A 206 -2.90 12.26 -15.24
C VAL A 206 -2.83 12.32 -16.76
N PRO A 207 -1.88 11.60 -17.41
CA PRO A 207 -1.84 11.54 -18.86
C PRO A 207 -3.13 10.91 -19.39
N LEU A 208 -3.62 11.43 -20.51
CA LEU A 208 -4.79 10.95 -21.23
C LEU A 208 -4.43 10.84 -22.71
N LYS A 209 -5.37 10.38 -23.54
CA LYS A 209 -5.12 10.13 -24.96
C LYS A 209 -4.70 11.40 -25.73
N VAL A 210 -5.24 12.56 -25.37
CA VAL A 210 -4.90 13.85 -25.97
C VAL A 210 -3.87 14.57 -25.09
N ALA A 211 -2.68 14.84 -25.65
CA ALA A 211 -1.56 15.40 -24.89
C ALA A 211 -1.83 16.74 -24.18
N ASN A 212 -2.80 17.52 -24.66
CA ASN A 212 -3.15 18.84 -24.09
C ASN A 212 -4.24 18.78 -23.01
N GLU A 213 -4.82 17.61 -22.73
CA GLU A 213 -5.81 17.46 -21.67
C GLU A 213 -5.10 17.50 -20.31
N LYS A 214 -5.43 18.50 -19.49
CA LYS A 214 -4.76 18.77 -18.22
C LYS A 214 -5.66 18.39 -17.05
N VAL A 215 -5.72 17.10 -16.74
CA VAL A 215 -6.27 16.61 -15.48
C VAL A 215 -5.12 16.53 -14.48
N LEU A 216 -5.24 17.25 -13.36
CA LEU A 216 -4.24 17.31 -12.31
C LEU A 216 -4.76 16.64 -11.03
N VAL A 217 -3.88 15.92 -10.34
CA VAL A 217 -4.17 15.30 -9.05
C VAL A 217 -3.39 16.05 -7.99
N ASN A 218 -4.10 16.79 -7.15
CA ASN A 218 -3.52 17.39 -5.95
C ASN A 218 -3.45 16.34 -4.84
N LEU A 219 -2.34 15.58 -4.80
CA LEU A 219 -2.20 14.45 -3.88
C LEU A 219 -2.25 14.88 -2.41
N GLN A 220 -1.72 16.07 -2.08
CA GLN A 220 -1.75 16.58 -0.72
C GLN A 220 -3.18 16.77 -0.20
N THR A 221 -4.05 17.39 -1.00
CA THR A 221 -5.46 17.62 -0.62
C THR A 221 -6.19 16.29 -0.40
N ILE A 222 -5.94 15.30 -1.25
CA ILE A 222 -6.56 13.98 -1.15
C ILE A 222 -6.09 13.26 0.13
N VAL A 223 -4.78 13.22 0.38
CA VAL A 223 -4.20 12.57 1.57
C VAL A 223 -4.68 13.24 2.86
N ALA A 224 -4.66 14.58 2.92
CA ALA A 224 -5.17 15.33 4.07
C ALA A 224 -6.66 15.04 4.32
N GLY A 225 -7.47 15.00 3.26
CA GLY A 225 -8.89 14.67 3.37
C GLY A 225 -9.15 13.24 3.82
N VAL A 226 -8.34 12.26 3.37
CA VAL A 226 -8.42 10.88 3.85
C VAL A 226 -8.03 10.79 5.33
N TYR A 227 -6.99 11.51 5.74
CA TYR A 227 -6.55 11.58 7.13
C TYR A 227 -7.70 12.05 8.04
N GLU A 228 -8.31 13.18 7.68
CA GLU A 228 -9.36 13.81 8.48
C GLU A 228 -10.65 12.97 8.53
N ARG A 229 -11.15 12.50 7.38
CA ARG A 229 -12.39 11.71 7.31
C ARG A 229 -12.31 10.37 8.03
N ALA A 230 -11.11 9.83 8.21
CA ALA A 230 -10.88 8.59 8.95
C ALA A 230 -10.46 8.83 10.41
N SER A 231 -10.40 10.10 10.84
CA SER A 231 -10.07 10.54 12.21
C SER A 231 -8.78 9.89 12.73
N TYR A 232 -7.72 9.91 11.91
CA TYR A 232 -6.44 9.33 12.30
C TYR A 232 -5.79 10.07 13.48
N ASP A 233 -6.13 11.34 13.69
CA ASP A 233 -5.74 12.13 14.87
C ASP A 233 -6.17 11.49 16.20
N LEU A 234 -7.25 10.71 16.20
CA LEU A 234 -7.72 10.00 17.39
C LEU A 234 -7.08 8.62 17.58
N ARG A 235 -6.40 8.11 16.55
CA ARG A 235 -5.91 6.72 16.48
C ARG A 235 -4.40 6.63 16.50
N ILE A 236 -3.70 7.66 16.03
CA ILE A 236 -2.25 7.74 16.02
C ILE A 236 -1.79 8.32 17.34
N ASP A 237 -0.99 7.55 18.06
CA ASP A 237 -0.26 8.03 19.23
C ASP A 237 1.12 8.52 18.80
N TYR A 238 1.28 9.83 18.65
CA TYR A 238 2.52 10.48 18.25
C TYR A 238 3.64 10.39 19.29
N SER A 239 3.35 9.93 20.52
CA SER A 239 4.39 9.64 21.51
C SER A 239 5.15 8.34 21.21
N GLN A 240 4.59 7.47 20.36
CA GLN A 240 5.25 6.25 19.94
C GLN A 240 6.46 6.52 19.03
N PRO A 241 7.45 5.61 19.00
CA PRO A 241 8.60 5.74 18.12
C PRO A 241 8.21 5.90 16.64
N LEU A 242 8.98 6.72 15.92
CA LEU A 242 8.81 6.88 14.47
C LEU A 242 8.93 5.53 13.75
N PRO A 243 8.05 5.26 12.76
CA PRO A 243 8.09 4.00 12.04
C PRO A 243 9.38 3.85 11.22
N PRO A 244 9.87 2.61 11.05
CA PRO A 244 11.01 2.34 10.20
C PRO A 244 10.71 2.70 8.73
N PRO A 245 11.73 3.00 7.91
CA PRO A 245 13.16 3.04 8.24
C PRO A 245 13.52 4.28 9.08
N ARG A 246 14.71 4.26 9.69
CA ARG A 246 15.21 5.36 10.52
C ARG A 246 15.36 6.64 9.69
N PHE A 247 14.75 7.72 10.17
CA PHE A 247 15.01 9.07 9.66
C PHE A 247 16.44 9.55 9.98
N SER A 248 16.92 10.52 9.20
CA SER A 248 18.14 11.27 9.52
C SER A 248 17.98 12.00 10.85
N GLN A 249 19.09 12.35 11.53
CA GLN A 249 18.99 13.08 12.79
C GLN A 249 18.31 14.45 12.60
N ALA A 250 18.65 15.15 11.53
CA ALA A 250 18.04 16.44 11.20
C ALA A 250 16.52 16.35 10.97
N ASP A 251 16.04 15.25 10.41
CA ASP A 251 14.59 15.02 10.26
C ASP A 251 13.94 14.65 11.57
N LYS A 252 14.57 13.85 12.42
CA LYS A 252 14.04 13.53 13.75
C LYS A 252 13.87 14.78 14.61
N ASP A 253 14.87 15.65 14.63
CA ASP A 253 14.83 16.89 15.41
C ASP A 253 13.72 17.82 14.90
N TRP A 254 13.52 17.89 13.57
CA TRP A 254 12.43 18.65 12.97
C TRP A 254 11.06 18.05 13.29
N ILE A 255 10.90 16.73 13.23
CA ILE A 255 9.63 16.06 13.58
C ILE A 255 9.29 16.29 15.06
N ALA A 256 10.27 16.18 15.96
CA ALA A 256 10.06 16.43 17.38
C ALA A 256 9.57 17.87 17.63
N ALA A 257 10.23 18.86 17.03
CA ALA A 257 9.82 20.26 17.13
C ALA A 257 8.42 20.52 16.55
N LEU A 258 8.06 19.86 15.44
CA LEU A 258 6.74 19.96 14.82
C LEU A 258 5.65 19.43 15.77
N LEU A 259 5.85 18.24 16.33
CA LEU A 259 4.89 17.59 17.21
C LEU A 259 4.74 18.29 18.57
N GLU A 260 5.78 18.97 19.07
CA GLU A 260 5.69 19.83 20.26
C GLU A 260 4.90 21.12 20.01
N SER A 261 4.82 21.57 18.76
CA SER A 261 4.16 22.83 18.38
C SER A 261 2.69 22.70 17.99
N THR A 262 2.17 21.47 17.88
CA THR A 262 0.79 21.15 17.46
C THR A 262 -0.07 20.80 18.65
#